data_AF-A0A7J7M731-F1
#
_entry.id   AF-A0A7J7M731-F1
#
_cell.length_a   1.000
_cell.length_b   1.000
_cell.length_c   1.000
_cell.angle_alpha   90.00
_cell.angle_beta   90.00
_cell.angle_gamma   90.00
#
_symmetry.space_group_name_H-M   'P 1'
#
loop_
_entity.id
_entity.type
_entity.pdbx_description
1 polymer ?
#
loop_
_entity_poly.entity_id
_entity_poly.type
_entity_poly.pdbx_seq_one_letter_code
_entity_poly.pdbx_strand_id
1 'polypeptide(L)'
;MGENSTNCPAIFAPRISELSNGSSSLAFIRDMKNLTTLVLRNNNISDIIPSNIGEYQILQQLDLSFNSLSGQLPKSLFNLSTLAYL
;
A
#
# COMPACT_ATOMS: atom_id res chain seq x y z
N MET A 1 -5.47 -27.00 18.70
CA MET A 1 -6.12 -26.00 17.82
C MET A 1 -4.97 -25.20 17.23
N GLY A 2 -4.71 -25.40 15.94
CA GLY A 2 -3.39 -25.21 15.33
C GLY A 2 -3.06 -23.75 15.03
N GLU A 3 -1.96 -23.28 15.62
CA GLU A 3 -1.23 -22.13 15.12
C GLU A 3 -0.43 -22.58 13.90
N ASN A 4 -0.97 -22.30 12.71
CA ASN A 4 -0.25 -22.60 11.48
C ASN A 4 0.73 -21.46 11.22
N SER A 5 2.01 -21.74 11.54
CA SER A 5 3.14 -20.85 11.32
C SER A 5 3.10 -20.23 9.94
N THR A 6 3.13 -18.90 9.94
CA THR A 6 3.41 -18.01 8.83
C THR A 6 4.68 -18.42 8.08
N ASN A 7 4.53 -19.29 7.08
CA ASN A 7 5.53 -19.48 6.03
C ASN A 7 5.15 -18.56 4.86
N CYS A 8 5.32 -17.26 5.06
CA CYS A 8 5.32 -16.31 3.94
C CYS A 8 6.75 -16.29 3.40
N PRO A 9 6.99 -16.66 2.12
CA PRO A 9 8.32 -16.63 1.54
C PRO A 9 8.85 -15.20 1.68
N ALA A 10 10.16 -15.06 1.88
CA ALA A 10 10.85 -13.79 2.04
C ALA A 10 10.62 -12.84 0.86
N ILE A 11 9.45 -12.20 0.81
CA ILE A 11 9.17 -10.99 0.07
C ILE A 11 9.66 -9.90 1.00
N PHE A 12 10.51 -9.04 0.49
CA PHE A 12 11.05 -7.87 1.17
C PHE A 12 9.87 -7.01 1.66
N ALA A 13 9.35 -7.33 2.84
CA ALA A 13 8.37 -6.53 3.56
C ALA A 13 9.21 -5.49 4.30
N PRO A 14 9.37 -4.25 3.78
CA PRO A 14 10.01 -3.21 4.56
C PRO A 14 9.28 -3.16 5.89
N ARG A 15 10.04 -3.17 6.98
CA ARG A 15 9.52 -3.20 8.35
C ARG A 15 8.74 -1.89 8.56
N ILE A 16 7.42 -1.91 8.37
CA ILE A 16 6.52 -0.72 8.38
C ILE A 16 6.48 -0.02 9.75
N SER A 17 7.10 -0.62 10.79
CA SER A 17 7.15 -0.07 12.15
C SER A 17 8.05 1.16 12.34
N GLU A 18 8.67 1.72 11.29
CA GLU A 18 9.51 2.94 11.38
C GLU A 18 8.82 4.25 10.94
N LEU A 19 7.51 4.26 10.68
CA LEU A 19 6.80 5.48 10.28
C LEU A 19 6.45 6.43 11.44
N SER A 20 6.80 6.09 12.68
CA SER A 20 6.48 6.91 13.86
C SER A 20 7.41 8.09 14.14
N ASN A 21 8.38 8.40 13.27
CA ASN A 21 9.19 9.63 13.39
C ASN A 21 9.17 10.45 12.07
N GLY A 22 8.06 11.17 11.85
CA GLY A 22 8.11 12.48 11.16
C GLY A 22 7.70 12.55 9.68
N SER A 23 7.34 11.46 9.01
CA SER A 23 6.85 11.53 7.62
C SER A 23 5.52 10.80 7.46
N SER A 24 4.42 11.55 7.51
CA SER A 24 3.07 11.08 7.20
C SER A 24 2.85 10.83 5.69
N SER A 25 3.91 10.65 4.91
CA SER A 25 3.88 10.70 3.45
C SER A 25 3.80 9.32 2.80
N LEU A 26 2.99 9.20 1.73
CA LEU A 26 2.94 8.01 0.86
C LEU A 26 4.09 7.98 -0.17
N ALA A 27 5.09 8.85 -0.05
CA ALA A 27 6.22 8.87 -1.00
C ALA A 27 6.97 7.52 -1.07
N PHE A 28 6.99 6.74 0.01
CA PHE A 28 7.70 5.46 0.07
C PHE A 28 7.10 4.38 -0.84
N ILE A 29 5.78 4.43 -1.12
CA ILE A 29 5.19 3.42 -2.00
C ILE A 29 5.63 3.62 -3.44
N ARG A 30 6.01 4.84 -3.85
CA ARG A 30 6.41 5.24 -5.23
C ARG A 30 7.33 4.23 -5.92
N ASP A 31 8.29 3.66 -5.19
CA ASP A 31 9.31 2.77 -5.74
C ASP A 31 8.95 1.28 -5.61
N MET A 32 7.85 0.94 -4.96
CA MET A 32 7.43 -0.43 -4.66
C MET A 32 6.58 -1.05 -5.77
N LYS A 33 7.12 -1.10 -7.00
CA LYS A 33 6.40 -1.57 -8.20
C LYS A 33 6.09 -3.08 -8.23
N ASN A 34 6.74 -3.84 -7.36
CA ASN A 34 6.57 -5.29 -7.25
C ASN A 34 5.64 -5.71 -6.10
N LEU A 35 4.78 -4.81 -5.62
CA LEU A 35 3.77 -5.14 -4.61
C LEU A 35 2.55 -5.81 -5.25
N THR A 36 2.15 -6.95 -4.70
CA THR A 36 0.89 -7.62 -5.00
C THR A 36 -0.21 -7.26 -4.01
N THR A 37 0.16 -6.90 -2.77
CA THR A 37 -0.79 -6.54 -1.71
C THR A 37 -0.22 -5.36 -0.91
N LEU A 38 -1.01 -4.29 -0.80
CA LEU A 38 -0.68 -3.11 -0.02
C LEU A 38 -1.85 -2.79 0.93
N VAL A 39 -1.66 -3.11 2.21
CA VAL A 39 -2.67 -2.84 3.25
C VAL A 39 -2.06 -1.88 4.27
N LEU A 40 -2.55 -0.65 4.28
CA LEU A 40 -2.15 0.41 5.20
C LEU A 40 -3.35 0.94 5.98
N ARG A 41 -4.32 0.09 6.31
CA ARG A 41 -5.50 0.48 7.07
C ARG A 41 -5.14 1.03 8.46
N ASN A 42 -5.80 2.11 8.87
CA ASN A 42 -5.71 2.67 10.23
C ASN A 42 -4.30 3.19 10.63
N ASN A 43 -3.63 3.93 9.75
CA ASN A 43 -2.28 4.47 9.95
C ASN A 43 -2.20 6.00 10.02
N ASN A 44 -3.33 6.71 10.20
CA ASN A 44 -3.38 8.18 10.27
C ASN A 44 -2.68 8.89 9.08
N ILE A 45 -2.53 8.23 7.94
CA ILE A 45 -1.85 8.77 6.76
C ILE A 45 -2.69 9.94 6.23
N SER A 46 -2.10 11.14 6.14
CA SER A 46 -2.82 12.37 5.75
C SER A 46 -2.45 12.91 4.37
N ASP A 47 -1.60 12.18 3.64
CA ASP A 47 -1.08 12.57 2.33
C ASP A 47 -2.02 12.14 1.18
N ILE A 48 -1.64 12.50 -0.04
CA ILE A 48 -2.33 12.11 -1.28
C ILE A 48 -1.84 10.74 -1.76
N ILE A 49 -2.72 9.99 -2.44
CA ILE A 49 -2.31 8.80 -3.17
C ILE A 49 -1.45 9.25 -4.36
N PRO A 50 -0.21 8.76 -4.51
CA PRO A 50 0.67 9.23 -5.56
C PRO A 50 0.19 8.74 -6.93
N SER A 51 0.32 9.59 -7.95
CA SER A 51 -0.16 9.32 -9.31
C SER A 51 0.55 8.16 -10.02
N ASN A 52 1.67 7.69 -9.48
CA ASN A 52 2.41 6.54 -9.98
C ASN A 52 1.90 5.19 -9.44
N ILE A 53 0.83 5.18 -8.62
CA ILE A 53 0.19 3.92 -8.16
C ILE A 53 -0.19 3.01 -9.35
N GLY A 54 -0.60 3.58 -10.49
CA GLY A 54 -0.92 2.82 -11.71
C GLY A 54 0.25 2.09 -12.36
N GLU A 55 1.49 2.31 -11.91
CA GLU A 55 2.65 1.54 -12.36
C GLU A 55 2.74 0.17 -11.67
N TYR A 56 1.95 -0.09 -10.63
CA TYR A 56 1.98 -1.35 -9.87
C TYR A 56 1.13 -2.41 -10.58
N GLN A 57 1.59 -2.82 -11.76
CA GLN A 57 0.86 -3.70 -12.68
C GLN A 57 0.56 -5.10 -12.10
N ILE A 58 1.18 -5.47 -10.98
CA ILE A 58 0.92 -6.74 -10.28
C ILE A 58 0.13 -6.58 -8.98
N LEU A 59 -0.30 -5.36 -8.63
CA LEU A 59 -1.04 -5.08 -7.40
C LEU A 59 -2.46 -5.63 -7.51
N GLN A 60 -2.77 -6.60 -6.65
CA GLN A 60 -4.06 -7.28 -6.60
C GLN A 60 -4.96 -6.75 -5.48
N GLN A 61 -4.36 -6.28 -4.40
CA GLN A 61 -5.08 -5.77 -3.24
C GLN A 61 -4.47 -4.46 -2.76
N LEU A 62 -5.33 -3.45 -2.62
CA LEU A 62 -5.01 -2.17 -2.01
C LEU A 62 -6.04 -1.91 -0.91
N ASP A 63 -5.62 -1.65 0.32
CA ASP A 63 -6.52 -1.17 1.37
C ASP A 63 -5.83 -0.01 2.10
N LEU A 64 -6.35 1.20 1.87
CA LEU A 64 -5.92 2.41 2.55
C LEU A 64 -7.01 2.98 3.47
N SER A 65 -7.99 2.15 3.85
CA SER A 65 -9.14 2.55 4.65
C SER A 65 -8.73 3.07 6.03
N PHE A 66 -9.60 3.85 6.68
CA PHE A 66 -9.32 4.39 8.03
C PHE A 66 -8.03 5.22 8.10
N ASN A 67 -7.67 5.89 7.02
CA ASN A 67 -6.63 6.92 6.99
C ASN A 67 -7.26 8.29 6.75
N SER A 68 -6.48 9.33 7.00
CA SER A 68 -6.86 10.73 6.79
C SER A 68 -6.46 11.22 5.39
N LEU A 69 -6.47 10.35 4.39
CA LEU A 69 -6.00 10.67 3.04
C LEU A 69 -6.70 11.91 2.51
N SER A 70 -5.92 12.83 1.94
CA SER A 70 -6.43 14.05 1.35
C SER A 70 -6.18 14.07 -0.16
N GLY A 71 -6.78 15.03 -0.88
CA GLY A 71 -6.63 15.14 -2.33
C GLY A 71 -7.54 14.22 -3.14
N GLN A 72 -7.36 14.23 -4.47
CA GLN A 72 -8.18 13.46 -5.40
C GLN A 72 -7.60 12.06 -5.61
N LEU A 73 -8.50 11.09 -5.81
CA LEU A 73 -8.12 9.74 -6.23
C LEU A 73 -7.43 9.83 -7.61
N PRO A 74 -6.18 9.38 -7.76
CA PRO A 74 -5.47 9.51 -9.02
C PRO A 74 -6.09 8.61 -10.07
N LYS A 75 -6.28 9.13 -11.29
CA LYS A 75 -6.84 8.35 -12.41
C LYS A 75 -6.02 7.10 -12.74
N SER A 76 -4.74 7.12 -12.43
CA SER A 76 -3.85 5.98 -12.58
C SER A 76 -4.21 4.78 -11.70
N LEU A 77 -5.02 4.96 -10.65
CA LEU A 77 -5.58 3.84 -9.90
C LEU A 77 -6.45 2.95 -10.80
N PHE A 78 -7.14 3.56 -11.78
CA PHE A 78 -7.93 2.83 -12.77
C PHE A 78 -7.08 2.13 -13.84
N ASN A 79 -5.77 2.39 -13.91
CA ASN A 79 -4.85 1.68 -14.80
C ASN A 79 -4.33 0.37 -14.19
N LEU A 80 -4.70 0.04 -12.95
CA LEU A 80 -4.34 -1.21 -12.30
C LEU A 80 -5.20 -2.35 -12.83
N SER A 81 -4.71 -3.03 -13.87
CA SER A 81 -5.41 -4.13 -14.53
C SER A 81 -5.58 -5.39 -13.66
N THR A 82 -4.72 -5.55 -12.65
CA THR A 82 -4.70 -6.72 -11.76
C THR A 82 -5.39 -6.49 -10.42
N LEU A 83 -5.85 -5.26 -10.13
CA LEU A 83 -6.48 -4.91 -8.87
C LEU A 83 -7.85 -5.58 -8.77
N ALA A 84 -7.97 -6.49 -7.80
CA ALA A 84 -9.21 -7.20 -7.50
C ALA A 84 -9.92 -6.63 -6.26
N TYR A 85 -9.17 -6.03 -5.34
CA TYR A 85 -9.68 -5.55 -4.05
C TYR A 85 -9.16 -4.15 -3.72
N LEU A 86 -10.07 -3.24 -3.39
CA LEU A 86 -9.84 -1.83 -3.02
C LEU A 86 -10.57 -1.46 -1.73
#